data_AF-A0A1D6J332-F1
#
_entry.id   AF-A0A1D6J332-F1
#
_cell.length_a   1.000
_cell.length_b   1.000
_cell.length_c   1.000
_cell.angle_alpha   90.00
_cell.angle_beta   90.00
_cell.angle_gamma   90.00
#
_symmetry.space_group_name_H-M   'P 1'
#
loop_
_entity.id
_entity.type
_entity.pdbx_description
1 polymer ?
#
loop_
_entity_poly.entity_id
_entity_poly.type
_entity_poly.pdbx_seq_one_letter_code
_entity_poly.pdbx_strand_id
1 'polypeptide(L)'
;MFDHYLSSFIWVSNHYKWIVWKLASLERCYPTRVAGKFLTVDNVLEELKYRYDREVNHGHRSAIKKILEGNSSPSLMMVLCISAIYSCPYQNNNKLEVNKVDTNEDNSGNQSFSATNRNMSANIELTDGWYSLDASLDVALLEQLEKRKLFVGQKLRIWGASLCGWSGPVSFHEVSGVVKLVVHINGTYRARWNDALGFCKHVGLPLAFRCIKVSGGRVPRTLVGITRIYPILYRERVSKITEDILFEQQENCDSTDDNEEGATICKMLEHAAEPEFILAGMTPEQLKCFSSYIEKQKIVKQNEVSEKVEKALVVAGLSSRDVTPFLKVRVIGLVNKHSASTSSNKEGLITIWNPTEMQKDNLVEGQAYSVMGLVPSNYCTEIMYLHARGSSTTWKPLASAQTTDFKPFFTPRRAIELLKFGEVPISSEFDIAGLILYVGNTYLCNNKKKQWLFLTDGSKFVSGQGCEEQDCLLAVSFSSATTDEDSTLFSYTLSGNTVGFSNLVKRQKDETRQVWVAEATESSSYTLSNEIPRKSHLKEAAVLAERWASRSYHKIQELKERVLCIVGNAGV
;
A
#
# COMPACT_ATOMS: atom_id res chain seq x y z
N MET A 1 -49.03 4.16 31.54
CA MET A 1 -48.59 5.56 31.74
C MET A 1 -47.23 5.64 31.06
N PHE A 2 -47.20 6.16 29.83
CA PHE A 2 -45.98 6.36 29.05
C PHE A 2 -45.18 7.46 29.75
N ASP A 3 -43.97 7.19 30.20
CA ASP A 3 -43.13 8.19 30.85
C ASP A 3 -42.70 9.24 29.82
N HIS A 4 -43.04 10.50 30.10
CA HIS A 4 -43.47 11.46 29.09
C HIS A 4 -42.36 12.40 28.56
N TYR A 5 -41.08 12.02 28.66
CA TYR A 5 -39.98 12.92 28.25
C TYR A 5 -38.84 12.30 27.40
N LEU A 6 -38.85 10.99 27.09
CA LEU A 6 -37.70 10.34 26.43
C LEU A 6 -38.01 9.40 25.24
N SER A 7 -39.15 9.56 24.57
CA SER A 7 -39.34 9.07 23.21
C SER A 7 -39.62 10.27 22.33
N SER A 8 -38.58 10.99 21.90
CA SER A 8 -38.73 12.12 21.00
C SER A 8 -39.53 11.69 19.76
N PHE A 9 -40.38 12.58 19.23
CA PHE A 9 -41.08 12.36 17.95
C PHE A 9 -40.13 11.84 16.84
N ILE A 10 -38.86 12.26 16.91
CA ILE A 10 -37.76 11.83 16.05
C ILE A 10 -37.48 10.33 16.17
N TRP A 11 -37.42 9.77 17.39
CA TRP A 11 -37.22 8.34 17.63
C TRP A 11 -38.34 7.50 17.01
N VAL A 12 -39.59 7.89 17.25
CA VAL A 12 -40.78 7.20 16.70
C VAL A 12 -40.76 7.27 15.18
N SER A 13 -40.52 8.45 14.61
CA SER A 13 -40.46 8.65 13.16
C SER A 13 -39.40 7.77 12.49
N ASN A 14 -38.20 7.70 13.05
CA ASN A 14 -37.12 6.83 12.56
C ASN A 14 -37.52 5.35 12.59
N HIS A 15 -38.03 4.84 13.72
CA HIS A 15 -38.37 3.42 13.80
C HIS A 15 -39.60 3.04 12.99
N TYR A 16 -40.58 3.94 12.90
CA TYR A 16 -41.74 3.77 12.03
C TYR A 16 -41.32 3.54 10.57
N LYS A 17 -40.39 4.35 10.04
CA LYS A 17 -39.81 4.18 8.68
C LYS A 17 -39.35 2.73 8.45
N TRP A 18 -38.54 2.19 9.36
CA TRP A 18 -37.96 0.85 9.20
C TRP A 18 -38.95 -0.29 9.41
N ILE A 19 -39.87 -0.15 10.36
CA ILE A 19 -40.92 -1.15 10.63
C ILE A 19 -41.85 -1.26 9.43
N VAL A 20 -42.36 -0.14 8.93
CA VAL A 20 -43.24 -0.11 7.75
C VAL A 20 -42.52 -0.67 6.54
N TRP A 21 -41.27 -0.25 6.27
CA TRP A 21 -40.52 -0.78 5.13
C TRP A 21 -40.34 -2.30 5.20
N LYS A 22 -40.03 -2.84 6.39
CA LYS A 22 -39.92 -4.28 6.63
C LYS A 22 -41.24 -5.00 6.36
N LEU A 23 -42.34 -4.57 6.98
CA LEU A 23 -43.65 -5.22 6.88
C LEU A 23 -44.21 -5.14 5.45
N ALA A 24 -44.14 -3.97 4.82
CA ALA A 24 -44.56 -3.77 3.43
C ALA A 24 -43.74 -4.65 2.46
N SER A 25 -42.43 -4.78 2.69
CA SER A 25 -41.57 -5.64 1.86
C SER A 25 -41.90 -7.13 2.04
N LEU A 26 -42.23 -7.56 3.26
CA LEU A 26 -42.64 -8.95 3.52
C LEU A 26 -43.94 -9.31 2.78
N GLU A 27 -44.94 -8.44 2.81
CA GLU A 27 -46.19 -8.68 2.08
C GLU A 27 -45.97 -8.74 0.57
N ARG A 28 -45.18 -7.81 0.02
CA ARG A 28 -44.83 -7.79 -1.40
C ARG A 28 -44.08 -9.03 -1.87
N CYS A 29 -43.21 -9.58 -1.04
CA CYS A 29 -42.42 -10.77 -1.38
C CYS A 29 -43.23 -12.07 -1.26
N TYR A 30 -44.30 -12.09 -0.46
CA TYR A 30 -45.08 -13.30 -0.17
C TYR A 30 -46.62 -13.05 -0.26
N PRO A 31 -47.12 -12.48 -1.36
CA PRO A 31 -48.49 -11.97 -1.43
C PRO A 31 -49.56 -13.05 -1.18
N THR A 32 -49.30 -14.28 -1.62
CA THR A 32 -50.25 -15.40 -1.50
C THR A 32 -50.41 -15.95 -0.08
N ARG A 33 -49.45 -15.71 0.81
CA ARG A 33 -49.46 -16.26 2.19
C ARG A 33 -49.87 -15.22 3.23
N VAL A 34 -49.57 -13.95 2.97
CA VAL A 34 -49.48 -12.94 4.03
C VAL A 34 -50.04 -11.55 3.68
N ALA A 35 -50.67 -11.37 2.51
CA ALA A 35 -51.24 -10.08 2.12
C ALA A 35 -52.25 -9.56 3.16
N GLY A 36 -52.09 -8.30 3.57
CA GLY A 36 -52.96 -7.63 4.54
C GLY A 36 -52.84 -8.14 5.99
N LYS A 37 -51.86 -9.00 6.30
CA LYS A 37 -51.66 -9.58 7.64
C LYS A 37 -50.47 -8.99 8.41
N PHE A 38 -49.51 -8.38 7.71
CA PHE A 38 -48.28 -7.88 8.32
C PHE A 38 -48.31 -6.37 8.47
N LEU A 39 -48.63 -5.62 7.42
CA LEU A 39 -48.69 -4.16 7.46
C LEU A 39 -50.05 -3.70 8.00
N THR A 40 -50.23 -3.85 9.31
CA THR A 40 -51.41 -3.40 10.05
C THR A 40 -50.99 -2.40 11.13
N VAL A 41 -51.92 -1.53 11.55
CA VAL A 41 -51.65 -0.57 12.64
C VAL A 41 -51.20 -1.29 13.91
N ASP A 42 -51.86 -2.40 14.27
CA ASP A 42 -51.55 -3.17 15.48
C ASP A 42 -50.10 -3.70 15.47
N ASN A 43 -49.71 -4.45 14.45
CA ASN A 43 -48.34 -4.95 14.28
C ASN A 43 -47.28 -3.83 14.28
N VAL A 44 -47.57 -2.66 13.71
CA VAL A 44 -46.65 -1.51 13.74
C VAL A 44 -46.49 -0.99 15.17
N LEU A 45 -47.59 -0.85 15.92
CA LEU A 45 -47.56 -0.42 17.32
C LEU A 45 -46.87 -1.45 18.21
N GLU A 46 -47.09 -2.75 17.99
CA GLU A 46 -46.41 -3.83 18.70
C GLU A 46 -44.90 -3.83 18.46
N GLU A 47 -44.45 -3.66 17.21
CA GLU A 47 -43.03 -3.56 16.88
C GLU A 47 -42.39 -2.28 17.44
N LEU A 48 -43.11 -1.15 17.47
CA LEU A 48 -42.65 0.07 18.12
C LEU A 48 -42.47 -0.14 19.63
N LYS A 49 -43.46 -0.75 20.29
CA LYS A 49 -43.38 -1.12 21.71
C LYS A 49 -42.20 -2.06 21.97
N TYR A 50 -42.03 -3.09 21.15
CA TYR A 50 -40.92 -4.03 21.25
C TYR A 50 -39.56 -3.33 21.13
N ARG A 51 -39.40 -2.39 20.19
CA ARG A 51 -38.15 -1.62 20.05
C ARG A 51 -37.91 -0.70 21.23
N TYR A 52 -38.96 -0.05 21.73
CA TYR A 52 -38.87 0.79 22.93
C TYR A 52 -38.41 -0.04 24.13
N ASP A 53 -39.05 -1.18 24.37
CA ASP A 53 -38.66 -2.09 25.45
C ASP A 53 -37.21 -2.56 25.29
N ARG A 54 -36.79 -2.97 24.08
CA ARG A 54 -35.41 -3.44 23.88
C ARG A 54 -34.36 -2.34 24.04
N GLU A 55 -34.58 -1.19 23.42
CA GLU A 55 -33.56 -0.16 23.36
C GLU A 55 -33.53 0.69 24.63
N VAL A 56 -34.69 1.12 25.11
CA VAL A 56 -34.82 2.03 26.26
C VAL A 56 -34.81 1.24 27.56
N ASN A 57 -35.68 0.23 27.70
CA ASN A 57 -35.81 -0.50 28.97
C ASN A 57 -34.65 -1.50 29.20
N HIS A 58 -34.20 -2.19 28.14
CA HIS A 58 -33.13 -3.19 28.24
C HIS A 58 -31.75 -2.69 27.77
N GLY A 59 -31.63 -1.42 27.35
CA GLY A 59 -30.35 -0.81 26.95
C GLY A 59 -29.68 -1.45 25.72
N HIS A 60 -30.44 -2.16 24.87
CA HIS A 60 -29.90 -2.78 23.66
C HIS A 60 -29.50 -1.71 22.64
N ARG A 61 -28.25 -1.76 22.16
CA ARG A 61 -27.73 -0.85 21.13
C ARG A 61 -27.47 -1.58 19.82
N SER A 62 -27.99 -1.04 18.73
CA SER A 62 -27.81 -1.57 17.37
C SER A 62 -26.36 -1.38 16.87
N ALA A 63 -26.02 -1.91 15.70
CA ALA A 63 -24.64 -1.85 15.20
C ALA A 63 -24.20 -0.41 14.92
N ILE A 64 -25.02 0.34 14.18
CA ILE A 64 -24.73 1.76 13.85
C ILE A 64 -24.70 2.59 15.14
N LYS A 65 -25.65 2.38 16.05
CA LYS A 65 -25.69 3.09 17.35
C LYS A 65 -24.43 2.84 18.18
N LYS A 66 -23.99 1.58 18.29
CA LYS A 66 -22.74 1.24 18.99
C LYS A 66 -21.50 1.87 18.36
N ILE A 67 -21.47 2.01 17.03
CA ILE A 67 -20.36 2.63 16.30
C ILE A 67 -20.30 4.13 16.58
N LEU A 68 -21.43 4.83 16.47
CA LEU A 68 -21.51 6.28 16.68
C LEU A 68 -21.21 6.70 18.12
N GLU A 69 -21.66 5.90 19.09
CA GLU A 69 -21.39 6.11 20.51
C GLU A 69 -19.98 5.64 20.94
N GLY A 70 -19.13 5.19 20.01
CA GLY A 70 -17.76 4.75 20.31
C GLY A 70 -17.64 3.41 21.07
N ASN A 71 -18.73 2.64 21.19
CA ASN A 71 -18.77 1.36 21.90
C ASN A 71 -18.32 0.17 21.04
N SER A 72 -18.15 0.35 19.73
CA SER A 72 -17.70 -0.72 18.82
C SER A 72 -16.97 -0.15 17.61
N SER A 73 -15.99 -0.89 17.08
CA SER A 73 -15.24 -0.43 15.92
C SER A 73 -16.04 -0.58 14.62
N PRO A 74 -16.05 0.44 13.73
CA PRO A 74 -16.64 0.33 12.38
C PRO A 74 -15.90 -0.69 11.51
N SER A 75 -14.68 -1.09 11.89
CA SER A 75 -13.89 -2.07 11.15
C SER A 75 -14.39 -3.50 11.31
N LEU A 76 -15.25 -3.78 12.30
CA LEU A 76 -15.83 -5.10 12.52
C LEU A 76 -16.77 -5.48 11.39
N MET A 77 -16.89 -6.78 11.14
CA MET A 77 -17.76 -7.28 10.08
C MET A 77 -19.24 -7.06 10.46
N MET A 78 -20.00 -6.48 9.54
CA MET A 78 -21.42 -6.22 9.73
C MET A 78 -22.19 -6.41 8.42
N VAL A 79 -23.50 -6.64 8.50
CA VAL A 79 -24.41 -6.62 7.36
C VAL A 79 -25.30 -5.40 7.47
N LEU A 80 -25.26 -4.56 6.44
CA LEU A 80 -26.11 -3.38 6.31
C LEU A 80 -26.95 -3.49 5.03
N CYS A 81 -28.08 -2.80 4.98
CA CYS A 81 -28.96 -2.72 3.82
C CYS A 81 -28.85 -1.35 3.18
N ILE A 82 -28.81 -1.27 1.85
CA ILE A 82 -28.90 0.01 1.13
C ILE A 82 -30.34 0.54 1.24
N SER A 83 -30.57 1.65 1.94
CA SER A 83 -31.90 2.26 2.10
C SER A 83 -32.18 3.39 1.13
N ALA A 84 -31.15 4.13 0.70
CA ALA A 84 -31.27 5.20 -0.28
C ALA A 84 -29.99 5.37 -1.10
N ILE A 85 -30.11 6.00 -2.27
CA ILE A 85 -29.00 6.32 -3.17
C ILE A 85 -29.21 7.79 -3.55
N TYR A 86 -28.32 8.68 -3.08
CA TYR A 86 -28.55 10.14 -3.17
C TYR A 86 -27.98 10.79 -4.44
N SER A 87 -27.06 10.12 -5.14
CA SER A 87 -26.53 10.61 -6.42
C SER A 87 -25.91 9.46 -7.21
N CYS A 88 -25.98 9.54 -8.54
CA CYS A 88 -25.24 8.70 -9.48
C CYS A 88 -24.59 9.68 -10.47
N PRO A 89 -23.28 9.58 -10.81
CA PRO A 89 -22.59 10.64 -11.53
C PRO A 89 -23.07 10.97 -12.96
N TYR A 90 -24.08 10.29 -13.53
CA TYR A 90 -24.64 10.64 -14.84
C TYR A 90 -26.14 10.34 -14.93
N GLN A 91 -26.97 11.30 -14.54
CA GLN A 91 -28.29 11.48 -15.14
C GLN A 91 -28.28 12.79 -15.93
N ASN A 92 -27.54 12.80 -17.04
CA ASN A 92 -27.81 13.72 -18.14
C ASN A 92 -28.03 12.87 -19.38
N ASN A 93 -29.26 12.39 -19.55
CA ASN A 93 -29.74 11.91 -20.84
C ASN A 93 -31.15 12.48 -21.03
N ASN A 94 -31.17 13.65 -21.65
CA ASN A 94 -32.09 14.11 -22.68
C ASN A 94 -33.51 13.53 -22.67
N LYS A 95 -34.47 14.40 -22.32
CA LYS A 95 -35.79 14.35 -22.93
C LYS A 95 -36.37 15.76 -23.09
N LEU A 96 -36.29 16.26 -24.34
CA LEU A 96 -37.04 17.38 -24.94
C LEU A 96 -36.68 18.75 -24.33
N GLU A 97 -36.20 19.74 -25.10
CA GLU A 97 -37.02 20.45 -26.09
C GLU A 97 -36.29 20.78 -27.41
N VAL A 98 -37.14 21.05 -28.38
CA VAL A 98 -36.95 21.15 -29.82
C VAL A 98 -36.66 22.60 -30.21
N ASN A 99 -35.78 22.76 -31.22
CA ASN A 99 -35.53 23.95 -32.06
C ASN A 99 -34.91 25.19 -31.42
N LYS A 100 -33.67 25.50 -31.83
CA LYS A 100 -33.42 26.54 -32.84
C LYS A 100 -32.01 26.40 -33.43
N VAL A 101 -32.00 26.33 -34.76
CA VAL A 101 -30.84 26.61 -35.61
C VAL A 101 -30.54 28.10 -35.46
N ASP A 102 -29.27 28.46 -35.27
CA ASP A 102 -28.61 29.49 -36.07
C ASP A 102 -27.09 29.45 -35.85
N THR A 103 -26.41 29.63 -36.97
CA THR A 103 -24.97 29.63 -37.25
C THR A 103 -24.22 30.76 -36.55
N ASN A 104 -22.96 30.51 -36.14
CA ASN A 104 -21.75 31.22 -36.61
C ASN A 104 -20.51 30.87 -35.76
N GLU A 105 -19.37 30.83 -36.44
CA GLU A 105 -18.02 30.50 -35.97
C GLU A 105 -17.35 31.65 -35.18
N ASP A 106 -16.17 31.32 -34.65
CA ASP A 106 -15.12 32.16 -34.05
C ASP A 106 -15.24 32.57 -32.58
N ASN A 107 -14.49 31.87 -31.70
CA ASN A 107 -13.24 32.45 -31.20
C ASN A 107 -12.40 31.50 -30.34
N SER A 108 -11.09 31.60 -30.57
CA SER A 108 -9.98 31.09 -29.76
C SER A 108 -9.99 31.64 -28.33
N GLY A 109 -9.70 30.78 -27.35
CA GLY A 109 -9.30 31.22 -26.00
C GLY A 109 -9.66 30.24 -24.87
N ASN A 110 -8.63 29.71 -24.22
CA ASN A 110 -8.64 29.17 -22.84
C ASN A 110 -9.39 27.86 -22.56
N GLN A 111 -8.75 26.73 -22.87
CA GLN A 111 -9.05 25.45 -22.19
C GLN A 111 -8.41 25.42 -20.79
N SER A 112 -8.97 26.20 -19.86
CA SER A 112 -8.73 26.07 -18.41
C SER A 112 -10.04 25.94 -17.63
N PHE A 113 -11.07 25.36 -18.23
CA PHE A 113 -12.37 25.13 -17.61
C PHE A 113 -12.81 23.68 -17.84
N SER A 114 -12.36 22.76 -16.98
CA SER A 114 -13.12 21.56 -16.57
C SER A 114 -12.44 20.71 -15.48
N ALA A 115 -11.51 21.27 -14.69
CA ALA A 115 -10.88 20.55 -13.57
C ALA A 115 -11.72 20.53 -12.28
N THR A 116 -12.84 21.26 -12.22
CA THR A 116 -13.60 21.49 -10.97
C THR A 116 -14.86 20.64 -10.78
N ASN A 117 -15.23 19.77 -11.72
CA ASN A 117 -16.46 18.95 -11.64
C ASN A 117 -16.25 17.41 -11.56
N ARG A 118 -15.12 16.94 -11.00
CA ARG A 118 -14.91 15.49 -10.72
C ARG A 118 -15.15 15.07 -9.27
N ASN A 119 -15.58 15.97 -8.39
CA ASN A 119 -15.78 15.70 -6.96
C ASN A 119 -17.25 15.47 -6.56
N MET A 120 -18.05 14.83 -7.41
CA MET A 120 -19.36 14.32 -6.99
C MET A 120 -19.19 12.89 -6.48
N SER A 121 -18.92 12.74 -5.18
CA SER A 121 -18.96 11.44 -4.51
C SER A 121 -20.41 10.97 -4.43
N ALA A 122 -20.76 9.89 -5.14
CA ALA A 122 -22.07 9.27 -4.94
C ALA A 122 -22.13 8.72 -3.51
N ASN A 123 -23.09 9.21 -2.73
CA ASN A 123 -23.33 8.74 -1.38
C ASN A 123 -24.55 7.83 -1.38
N ILE A 124 -24.46 6.73 -0.63
CA ILE A 124 -25.58 5.83 -0.36
C ILE A 124 -25.93 5.87 1.12
N GLU A 125 -27.20 5.61 1.45
CA GLU A 125 -27.63 5.43 2.84
C GLU A 125 -27.58 3.93 3.17
N LEU A 126 -26.92 3.58 4.27
CA LEU A 126 -26.85 2.21 4.78
C LEU A 126 -27.56 2.10 6.13
N THR A 127 -28.42 1.09 6.29
CA THR A 127 -29.15 0.83 7.53
C THR A 127 -28.83 -0.53 8.13
N ASP A 128 -28.78 -0.60 9.47
CA ASP A 128 -28.76 -1.86 10.23
C ASP A 128 -30.18 -2.34 10.64
N GLY A 129 -31.22 -1.69 10.11
CA GLY A 129 -32.63 -1.93 10.43
C GLY A 129 -33.13 -1.18 11.67
N TRP A 130 -32.25 -0.51 12.41
CA TRP A 130 -32.58 0.35 13.54
C TRP A 130 -32.35 1.83 13.23
N TYR A 131 -31.19 2.11 12.64
CA TYR A 131 -30.74 3.44 12.25
C TYR A 131 -30.11 3.39 10.86
N SER A 132 -29.84 4.55 10.28
CA SER A 132 -29.13 4.67 9.00
C SER A 132 -27.94 5.60 9.10
N LEU A 133 -26.94 5.40 8.25
CA LEU A 133 -25.79 6.27 8.15
C LEU A 133 -25.42 6.44 6.68
N ASP A 134 -25.06 7.66 6.31
CA ASP A 134 -24.53 7.94 4.97
C ASP A 134 -23.20 7.23 4.79
N ALA A 135 -22.97 6.69 3.61
CA ALA A 135 -21.76 5.99 3.26
C ALA A 135 -21.11 6.57 2.01
N SER A 136 -19.80 6.76 2.11
CA SER A 136 -18.92 7.12 0.99
C SER A 136 -18.33 5.85 0.38
N LEU A 137 -18.32 5.82 -0.95
CA LEU A 137 -17.87 4.69 -1.74
C LEU A 137 -16.53 4.98 -2.40
N ASP A 138 -15.66 3.98 -2.49
CA ASP A 138 -14.48 4.05 -3.35
C ASP A 138 -14.83 3.98 -4.84
N VAL A 139 -13.87 4.33 -5.69
CA VAL A 139 -14.04 4.37 -7.15
C VAL A 139 -14.60 3.05 -7.70
N ALA A 140 -14.13 1.92 -7.19
CA ALA A 140 -14.58 0.61 -7.66
C ALA A 140 -16.03 0.28 -7.26
N LEU A 141 -16.49 0.71 -6.08
CA LEU A 141 -17.88 0.61 -5.66
C LEU A 141 -18.79 1.57 -6.42
N LEU A 142 -18.32 2.79 -6.71
CA LEU A 142 -19.01 3.75 -7.57
C LEU A 142 -19.29 3.14 -8.96
N GLU A 143 -18.30 2.50 -9.57
CA GLU A 143 -18.52 1.77 -10.82
C GLU A 143 -19.57 0.64 -10.68
N GLN A 144 -19.62 -0.06 -9.54
CA GLN A 144 -20.66 -1.09 -9.33
C GLN A 144 -22.05 -0.47 -9.20
N LEU A 145 -22.15 0.72 -8.60
CA LEU A 145 -23.37 1.50 -8.51
C LEU A 145 -23.84 1.95 -9.90
N GLU A 146 -22.95 2.48 -10.73
CA GLU A 146 -23.22 2.87 -12.12
C GLU A 146 -23.68 1.67 -12.96
N LYS A 147 -23.04 0.50 -12.77
CA LYS A 147 -23.43 -0.77 -13.38
C LYS A 147 -24.74 -1.35 -12.82
N ARG A 148 -25.46 -0.62 -11.95
CA ARG A 148 -26.71 -1.01 -11.26
C ARG A 148 -26.62 -2.34 -10.50
N LYS A 149 -25.41 -2.70 -10.05
CA LYS A 149 -25.18 -3.91 -9.25
C LYS A 149 -25.44 -3.69 -7.77
N LEU A 150 -25.43 -2.42 -7.35
CA LEU A 150 -25.87 -1.92 -6.05
C LEU A 150 -27.23 -1.25 -6.22
N PHE A 151 -28.20 -1.61 -5.39
CA PHE A 151 -29.58 -1.11 -5.48
C PHE A 151 -30.26 -1.09 -4.11
N VAL A 152 -31.29 -0.25 -3.95
CA VAL A 152 -32.05 -0.11 -2.69
C VAL A 152 -32.71 -1.43 -2.30
N GLY A 153 -32.61 -1.79 -1.01
CA GLY A 153 -33.05 -3.06 -0.45
C GLY A 153 -32.00 -4.17 -0.51
N GLN A 154 -30.86 -3.95 -1.16
CA GLN A 154 -29.78 -4.93 -1.20
C GLN A 154 -29.01 -4.96 0.13
N LYS A 155 -28.77 -6.17 0.65
CA LYS A 155 -27.91 -6.38 1.81
C LYS A 155 -26.44 -6.54 1.39
N LEU A 156 -25.58 -5.77 2.04
CA LEU A 156 -24.13 -5.80 1.89
C LEU A 156 -23.50 -6.28 3.19
N ARG A 157 -22.57 -7.22 3.07
CA ARG A 157 -21.64 -7.57 4.14
C ARG A 157 -20.41 -6.70 3.99
N ILE A 158 -20.11 -5.90 5.00
CA ILE A 158 -19.05 -4.91 5.01
C ILE A 158 -18.04 -5.29 6.09
N TRP A 159 -16.75 -5.20 5.78
CA TRP A 159 -15.65 -5.49 6.68
C TRP A 159 -14.51 -4.51 6.48
N GLY A 160 -13.99 -3.94 7.57
CA GLY A 160 -12.90 -2.97 7.52
C GLY A 160 -13.33 -1.56 7.12
N ALA A 161 -14.59 -1.20 7.38
CA ALA A 161 -15.06 0.17 7.20
C ALA A 161 -14.44 1.14 8.24
N SER A 162 -14.45 2.42 7.92
CA SER A 162 -14.01 3.49 8.83
C SER A 162 -15.05 4.61 8.89
N LEU A 163 -14.95 5.51 9.86
CA LEU A 163 -15.77 6.72 9.91
C LEU A 163 -14.96 7.91 9.42
N CYS A 164 -15.58 8.80 8.66
CA CYS A 164 -15.04 10.13 8.38
C CYS A 164 -15.94 11.19 9.02
N GLY A 165 -15.34 12.31 9.49
CA GLY A 165 -16.07 13.41 10.12
C GLY A 165 -16.53 13.14 11.56
N TRP A 166 -16.08 12.04 12.19
CA TRP A 166 -16.42 11.68 13.56
C TRP A 166 -15.37 12.24 14.54
N SER A 167 -15.77 13.17 15.41
CA SER A 167 -14.91 13.82 16.40
C SER A 167 -15.02 13.23 17.82
N GLY A 168 -15.96 12.32 18.05
CA GLY A 168 -16.16 11.64 19.33
C GLY A 168 -17.54 11.01 19.46
N PRO A 169 -17.82 10.29 20.57
CA PRO A 169 -19.12 9.68 20.82
C PRO A 169 -20.26 10.68 20.67
N VAL A 170 -21.21 10.36 19.79
CA VAL A 170 -22.39 11.20 19.52
C VAL A 170 -23.66 10.36 19.55
N SER A 171 -24.75 10.93 20.05
CA SER A 171 -26.05 10.28 19.93
C SER A 171 -26.50 10.30 18.46
N PHE A 172 -27.29 9.30 18.05
CA PHE A 172 -27.76 9.19 16.67
C PHE A 172 -28.46 10.47 16.17
N HIS A 173 -29.24 11.11 17.05
CA HIS A 173 -30.05 12.28 16.69
C HIS A 173 -29.22 13.55 16.52
N GLU A 174 -28.00 13.57 17.06
CA GLU A 174 -27.03 14.66 16.93
C GLU A 174 -26.04 14.41 15.78
N VAL A 175 -26.17 13.27 15.07
CA VAL A 175 -25.35 12.97 13.90
C VAL A 175 -25.72 13.95 12.80
N SER A 176 -24.93 15.00 12.69
CA SER A 176 -24.89 15.85 11.51
C SER A 176 -24.48 14.99 10.30
N GLY A 177 -25.01 15.29 9.11
CA GLY A 177 -24.62 14.64 7.82
C GLY A 177 -23.14 14.76 7.46
N VAL A 178 -22.33 15.28 8.38
CA VAL A 178 -20.87 15.29 8.43
C VAL A 178 -20.30 13.89 8.66
N VAL A 179 -20.91 13.05 9.50
CA VAL A 179 -20.39 11.70 9.78
C VAL A 179 -20.81 10.74 8.68
N LYS A 180 -19.84 10.14 7.98
CA LYS A 180 -20.12 9.12 6.97
C LYS A 180 -19.30 7.85 7.21
N LEU A 181 -19.88 6.72 6.84
CA LEU A 181 -19.21 5.44 6.80
C LEU A 181 -18.40 5.33 5.50
N VAL A 182 -17.09 5.16 5.61
CA VAL A 182 -16.23 4.91 4.44
C VAL A 182 -16.18 3.42 4.17
N VAL A 183 -16.64 3.03 2.99
CA VAL A 183 -16.77 1.64 2.57
C VAL A 183 -15.91 1.39 1.34
N HIS A 184 -15.20 0.26 1.34
CA HIS A 184 -14.25 -0.11 0.29
C HIS A 184 -14.62 -1.44 -0.37
N ILE A 185 -14.39 -1.58 -1.68
CA ILE A 185 -14.76 -2.76 -2.47
C ILE A 185 -14.06 -4.04 -1.94
N ASN A 186 -12.81 -3.95 -1.48
CA ASN A 186 -12.08 -5.12 -0.96
C ASN A 186 -12.65 -5.62 0.37
N GLY A 187 -13.44 -4.79 1.04
CA GLY A 187 -14.16 -5.12 2.27
C GLY A 187 -15.65 -5.37 2.08
N THR A 188 -16.18 -5.27 0.85
CA THR A 188 -17.63 -5.27 0.59
C THR A 188 -18.04 -6.47 -0.23
N TYR A 189 -19.00 -7.23 0.31
CA TYR A 189 -19.50 -8.47 -0.28
C TYR A 189 -21.02 -8.44 -0.36
N ARG A 190 -21.60 -9.15 -1.33
CA ARG A 190 -23.05 -9.39 -1.33
C ARG A 190 -23.42 -10.28 -0.14
N ALA A 191 -24.45 -9.89 0.60
CA ALA A 191 -25.04 -10.72 1.63
C ALA A 191 -26.24 -11.51 1.05
N ARG A 192 -26.60 -12.62 1.70
CA ARG A 192 -27.82 -13.35 1.34
C ARG A 192 -29.02 -12.52 1.77
N TRP A 193 -30.15 -12.71 1.09
CA TRP A 193 -31.38 -11.96 1.37
C TRP A 193 -31.87 -12.16 2.83
N ASN A 194 -31.63 -13.33 3.42
CA ASN A 194 -32.01 -13.69 4.77
C ASN A 194 -30.92 -13.48 5.83
N ASP A 195 -29.73 -12.95 5.47
CA ASP A 195 -28.71 -12.61 6.46
C ASP A 195 -29.25 -11.53 7.42
N ALA A 196 -29.03 -11.70 8.73
CA ALA A 196 -29.46 -10.74 9.73
C ALA A 196 -28.63 -9.45 9.64
N LEU A 197 -29.29 -8.29 9.79
CA LEU A 197 -28.61 -6.98 9.82
C LEU A 197 -27.88 -6.78 11.15
N GLY A 198 -26.80 -5.99 11.11
CA GLY A 198 -25.95 -5.71 12.26
C GLY A 198 -24.64 -6.50 12.26
N PHE A 199 -23.98 -6.59 13.42
CA PHE A 199 -22.66 -7.24 13.53
C PHE A 199 -22.72 -8.75 13.28
N CYS A 200 -21.73 -9.25 12.55
CA CYS A 200 -21.54 -10.68 12.32
C CYS A 200 -20.80 -11.32 13.49
N LYS A 201 -21.28 -12.50 13.95
CA LYS A 201 -20.63 -13.27 15.02
C LYS A 201 -19.41 -14.08 14.56
N HIS A 202 -19.27 -14.31 13.25
CA HIS A 202 -18.24 -15.18 12.68
C HIS A 202 -17.22 -14.39 11.87
N VAL A 203 -15.98 -14.88 11.85
CA VAL A 203 -14.94 -14.40 10.94
C VAL A 203 -15.37 -14.73 9.52
N GLY A 204 -15.59 -13.71 8.69
CA GLY A 204 -16.07 -13.97 7.34
C GLY A 204 -15.01 -14.58 6.43
N LEU A 205 -15.50 -15.01 5.27
CA LEU A 205 -14.69 -15.67 4.26
C LEU A 205 -13.58 -14.73 3.76
N PRO A 206 -12.39 -15.27 3.48
CA PRO A 206 -11.29 -14.47 2.95
C PRO A 206 -11.61 -14.00 1.53
N LEU A 207 -11.18 -12.78 1.18
CA LEU A 207 -11.17 -12.31 -0.20
C LEU A 207 -10.17 -13.16 -0.99
N ALA A 208 -10.62 -13.71 -2.12
CA ALA A 208 -9.70 -14.38 -3.03
C ALA A 208 -8.66 -13.37 -3.54
N PHE A 209 -7.38 -13.73 -3.49
CA PHE A 209 -6.27 -12.84 -3.84
C PHE A 209 -6.42 -12.21 -5.22
N ARG A 210 -6.90 -12.98 -6.20
CA ARG A 210 -7.18 -12.51 -7.57
C ARG A 210 -8.25 -11.41 -7.65
N CYS A 211 -9.14 -11.34 -6.68
CA CYS A 211 -10.26 -10.40 -6.65
C CYS A 211 -9.90 -9.06 -6.01
N ILE A 212 -8.73 -8.94 -5.37
CA ILE A 212 -8.26 -7.69 -4.77
C ILE A 212 -8.18 -6.61 -5.84
N LYS A 213 -8.80 -5.47 -5.57
CA LYS A 213 -8.81 -4.28 -6.42
C LYS A 213 -7.81 -3.27 -5.89
N VAL A 214 -7.02 -2.70 -6.79
CA VAL A 214 -5.94 -1.78 -6.45
C VAL A 214 -6.47 -0.46 -5.87
N SER A 215 -7.56 0.06 -6.43
CA SER A 215 -8.29 1.22 -5.90
C SER A 215 -9.19 0.92 -4.70
N GLY A 216 -9.14 -0.31 -4.17
CA GLY A 216 -10.21 -0.89 -3.38
C GLY A 216 -10.06 -0.83 -1.85
N GLY A 217 -9.24 0.09 -1.34
CA GLY A 217 -8.95 0.20 0.09
C GLY A 217 -8.29 -1.04 0.70
N ARG A 218 -8.26 -1.08 2.04
CA ARG A 218 -7.61 -2.15 2.82
C ARG A 218 -8.34 -3.49 2.62
N VAL A 219 -7.57 -4.55 2.39
CA VAL A 219 -8.04 -5.94 2.32
C VAL A 219 -8.18 -6.49 3.75
N PRO A 220 -9.41 -6.78 4.22
CA PRO A 220 -9.60 -7.22 5.60
C PRO A 220 -8.99 -8.59 5.89
N ARG A 221 -9.08 -9.52 4.93
CA ARG A 221 -8.49 -10.86 5.01
C ARG A 221 -8.33 -11.50 3.63
N THR A 222 -7.19 -12.13 3.39
CA THR A 222 -6.92 -12.98 2.21
C THR A 222 -6.10 -14.21 2.61
N LEU A 223 -6.08 -15.24 1.77
CA LEU A 223 -5.19 -16.39 1.92
C LEU A 223 -4.08 -16.35 0.88
N VAL A 224 -2.85 -16.58 1.33
CA VAL A 224 -1.66 -16.57 0.46
C VAL A 224 -0.71 -17.70 0.83
N GLY A 225 0.01 -18.21 -0.16
CA GLY A 225 1.18 -19.06 0.03
C GLY A 225 2.45 -18.23 -0.13
N ILE A 226 3.43 -18.38 0.78
CA ILE A 226 4.72 -17.69 0.64
C ILE A 226 5.58 -18.49 -0.34
N THR A 227 6.04 -17.84 -1.42
CA THR A 227 6.93 -18.45 -2.40
C THR A 227 8.38 -18.07 -2.15
N ARG A 228 8.67 -16.82 -1.80
CA ARG A 228 10.01 -16.32 -1.49
C ARG A 228 9.96 -15.30 -0.36
N ILE A 229 10.96 -15.33 0.51
CA ILE A 229 11.25 -14.28 1.48
C ILE A 229 12.60 -13.66 1.08
N TYR A 230 12.64 -12.35 0.90
CA TYR A 230 13.86 -11.62 0.57
C TYR A 230 14.55 -11.12 1.85
N PRO A 231 15.85 -10.76 1.79
CA PRO A 231 16.53 -10.14 2.92
C PRO A 231 15.83 -8.86 3.38
N ILE A 232 16.01 -8.51 4.66
CA ILE A 232 15.56 -7.21 5.17
C ILE A 232 16.40 -6.11 4.53
N LEU A 233 15.72 -5.10 4.02
CA LEU A 233 16.32 -3.94 3.38
C LEU A 233 15.95 -2.68 4.15
N TYR A 234 16.72 -1.62 3.94
CA TYR A 234 16.54 -0.33 4.60
C TYR A 234 16.30 0.73 3.54
N ARG A 235 15.22 1.50 3.72
CA ARG A 235 14.92 2.64 2.88
C ARG A 235 15.21 3.91 3.65
N GLU A 236 16.21 4.65 3.18
CA GLU A 236 16.42 6.02 3.62
C GLU A 236 15.43 6.94 2.90
N ARG A 237 14.71 7.76 3.66
CA ARG A 237 14.00 8.91 3.11
C ARG A 237 14.98 10.07 3.08
N VAL A 238 15.57 10.29 1.92
CA VAL A 238 16.17 11.59 1.65
C VAL A 238 15.01 12.57 1.61
N SER A 239 14.98 13.50 2.55
CA SER A 239 13.98 14.55 2.58
C SER A 239 14.04 15.27 1.24
N LYS A 240 12.90 15.42 0.55
CA LYS A 240 12.79 16.21 -0.69
C LYS A 240 13.39 17.61 -0.57
N ILE A 241 13.47 18.08 0.67
CA ILE A 241 14.19 19.27 1.09
C ILE A 241 15.60 19.31 0.48
N THR A 242 16.35 18.21 0.33
CA THR A 242 17.70 18.25 -0.29
C THR A 242 17.68 18.55 -1.79
N GLU A 243 16.66 18.08 -2.53
CA GLU A 243 16.49 18.37 -3.97
C GLU A 243 15.91 19.78 -4.19
N ASP A 244 14.99 20.22 -3.32
CA ASP A 244 14.38 21.55 -3.37
C ASP A 244 15.38 22.65 -2.87
N ILE A 245 16.21 22.38 -1.85
CA ILE A 245 17.28 23.30 -1.35
C ILE A 245 18.35 23.56 -2.41
N LEU A 246 18.67 22.57 -3.25
CA LEU A 246 19.66 22.73 -4.32
C LEU A 246 19.12 23.58 -5.48
N PHE A 247 17.79 23.68 -5.63
CA PHE A 247 17.13 24.50 -6.66
C PHE A 247 16.75 25.90 -6.17
N GLU A 248 16.51 26.10 -4.88
CA GLU A 248 16.10 27.39 -4.29
C GLU A 248 17.26 28.24 -3.75
N GLN A 249 18.39 28.29 -4.46
CA GLN A 249 19.37 29.36 -4.28
C GLN A 249 19.14 30.50 -5.29
N GLN A 250 17.94 31.11 -5.34
CA GLN A 250 17.77 32.50 -5.80
C GLN A 250 16.31 33.00 -5.70
N GLU A 251 15.63 33.01 -4.55
CA GLU A 251 14.49 33.93 -4.39
C GLU A 251 14.50 34.61 -3.01
N ASN A 252 14.58 35.94 -3.07
CA ASN A 252 14.43 36.87 -1.95
C ASN A 252 13.10 36.61 -1.23
N CYS A 253 13.16 36.39 0.08
CA CYS A 253 11.99 36.46 0.94
C CYS A 253 11.74 37.95 1.26
N ASP A 254 10.88 38.60 0.46
CA ASP A 254 10.28 39.88 0.80
C ASP A 254 8.75 39.72 0.75
N SER A 255 8.17 39.24 1.85
CA SER A 255 6.76 39.50 2.14
C SER A 255 6.45 39.24 3.61
N THR A 256 6.64 40.24 4.46
CA THR A 256 5.86 40.36 5.69
C THR A 256 4.86 41.49 5.49
N ASP A 257 3.59 41.16 5.66
CA ASP A 257 2.44 42.06 5.55
C ASP A 257 2.64 43.29 6.45
N ASP A 258 3.00 44.41 5.85
CA ASP A 258 3.50 45.63 6.51
C ASP A 258 2.38 46.49 7.14
N ASN A 259 1.18 45.89 7.31
CA ASN A 259 -0.08 46.61 7.54
C ASN A 259 -0.62 46.53 8.99
N GLU A 260 0.16 45.99 9.95
CA GLU A 260 -0.21 46.01 11.38
C GLU A 260 0.32 47.27 12.09
N GLU A 261 -0.51 47.93 12.92
CA GLU A 261 -0.14 49.11 13.72
C GLU A 261 1.14 48.89 14.58
N GLY A 262 1.37 47.64 15.00
CA GLY A 262 2.61 47.24 15.69
C GLY A 262 3.88 47.34 14.83
N ALA A 263 3.79 47.11 13.52
CA ALA A 263 4.91 47.26 12.58
C ALA A 263 5.30 48.73 12.39
N THR A 264 4.31 49.62 12.29
CA THR A 264 4.55 51.06 12.22
C THR A 264 5.19 51.59 13.49
N ILE A 265 4.73 51.14 14.67
CA ILE A 265 5.33 51.51 15.96
C ILE A 265 6.79 51.03 16.04
N CYS A 266 7.08 49.80 15.60
CA CYS A 266 8.45 49.27 15.59
C CYS A 266 9.38 50.12 14.73
N LYS A 267 8.97 50.47 13.50
CA LYS A 267 9.74 51.35 12.60
C LYS A 267 9.95 52.75 13.20
N MET A 268 8.94 53.31 13.86
CA MET A 268 9.05 54.61 14.53
C MET A 268 10.06 54.59 15.69
N LEU A 269 10.08 53.50 16.48
CA LEU A 269 11.03 53.34 17.59
C LEU A 269 12.47 53.10 17.10
N GLU A 270 12.66 52.36 16.00
CA GLU A 270 13.98 52.11 15.40
C GLU A 270 14.66 53.40 14.89
N HIS A 271 13.88 54.38 14.44
CA HIS A 271 14.39 55.65 13.89
C HIS A 271 14.36 56.80 14.90
N ALA A 272 13.87 56.58 16.12
CA ALA A 272 13.77 57.61 17.14
C ALA A 272 15.10 57.80 17.88
N ALA A 273 15.47 59.06 18.14
CA ALA A 273 16.64 59.39 18.95
C ALA A 273 16.46 59.01 20.43
N GLU A 274 15.22 59.02 20.93
CA GLU A 274 14.87 58.68 22.32
C GLU A 274 13.60 57.79 22.37
N PRO A 275 13.72 56.48 22.10
CA PRO A 275 12.57 55.57 21.99
C PRO A 275 11.81 55.39 23.31
N GLU A 276 12.48 55.56 24.45
CA GLU A 276 11.87 55.42 25.79
C GLU A 276 10.81 56.49 26.07
N PHE A 277 11.03 57.72 25.60
CA PHE A 277 10.06 58.82 25.75
C PHE A 277 8.80 58.58 24.90
N ILE A 278 8.98 58.01 23.70
CA ILE A 278 7.88 57.64 22.80
C ILE A 278 7.06 56.48 23.39
N LEU A 279 7.72 55.46 23.95
CA LEU A 279 7.07 54.33 24.63
C LEU A 279 6.26 54.78 25.86
N ALA A 280 6.74 55.76 26.62
CA ALA A 280 6.04 56.30 27.78
C ALA A 280 4.78 57.13 27.42
N GLY A 281 4.71 57.68 26.21
CA GLY A 281 3.58 58.45 25.69
C GLY A 281 2.53 57.63 24.94
N MET A 282 2.73 56.32 24.75
CA MET A 282 1.82 55.45 24.00
C MET A 282 0.62 55.00 24.83
N THR A 283 -0.50 54.76 24.13
CA THR A 283 -1.69 54.18 24.75
C THR A 283 -1.47 52.69 25.10
N PRO A 284 -2.18 52.14 26.11
CA PRO A 284 -2.09 50.72 26.46
C PRO A 284 -2.39 49.78 25.28
N GLU A 285 -3.30 50.18 24.39
CA GLU A 285 -3.68 49.43 23.19
C GLU A 285 -2.51 49.36 22.18
N GLN A 286 -1.79 50.47 21.99
CA GLN A 286 -0.61 50.55 21.12
C GLN A 286 0.55 49.73 21.68
N LEU A 287 0.79 49.78 22.99
CA LEU A 287 1.81 48.96 23.66
C LEU A 287 1.52 47.46 23.53
N LYS A 288 0.24 47.06 23.57
CA LYS A 288 -0.19 45.67 23.35
C LYS A 288 0.04 45.22 21.91
N CYS A 289 -0.30 46.06 20.92
CA CYS A 289 -0.06 45.78 19.50
C CYS A 289 1.43 45.66 19.19
N PHE A 290 2.25 46.57 19.74
CA PHE A 290 3.70 46.53 19.62
C PHE A 290 4.31 45.27 20.25
N SER A 291 3.92 44.94 21.50
CA SER A 291 4.42 43.74 22.19
C SER A 291 4.10 42.46 21.42
N SER A 292 2.88 42.36 20.88
CA SER A 292 2.44 41.22 20.06
C SER A 292 3.23 41.12 18.75
N TYR A 293 3.53 42.25 18.11
CA TYR A 293 4.34 42.30 16.90
C TYR A 293 5.80 41.90 17.15
N ILE A 294 6.41 42.37 18.24
CA ILE A 294 7.77 41.97 18.64
C ILE A 294 7.84 40.47 18.95
N GLU A 295 6.83 39.91 19.60
CA GLU A 295 6.76 38.47 19.87
C GLU A 295 6.63 37.65 18.58
N LYS A 296 5.77 38.09 17.65
CA LYS A 296 5.69 37.52 16.29
C LYS A 296 7.03 37.59 15.56
N GLN A 297 7.72 38.74 15.57
CA GLN A 297 9.04 38.88 14.95
C GLN A 297 10.10 37.97 15.58
N LYS A 298 10.08 37.79 16.91
CA LYS A 298 10.98 36.86 17.60
C LYS A 298 10.76 35.43 17.14
N ILE A 299 9.50 35.00 17.02
CA ILE A 299 9.13 33.68 16.50
C ILE A 299 9.60 33.50 15.06
N VAL A 300 9.40 34.50 14.19
CA VAL A 300 9.85 34.48 12.79
C VAL A 300 11.37 34.34 12.70
N LYS A 301 12.13 35.17 13.44
CA LYS A 301 13.61 35.09 13.49
C LYS A 301 14.09 33.75 14.04
N GLN A 302 13.43 33.21 15.07
CA GLN A 302 13.78 31.92 15.65
C GLN A 302 13.54 30.78 14.65
N ASN A 303 12.44 30.82 13.90
CA ASN A 303 12.15 29.86 12.84
C ASN A 303 13.17 29.95 11.70
N GLU A 304 13.53 31.15 11.26
CA GLU A 304 14.54 31.37 10.20
C GLU A 304 15.92 30.83 10.60
N VAL A 305 16.33 31.08 11.85
CA VAL A 305 17.59 30.53 12.39
C VAL A 305 17.52 29.00 12.46
N SER A 306 16.41 28.44 12.95
CA SER A 306 16.22 26.98 13.01
C SER A 306 16.28 26.34 11.62
N GLU A 307 15.67 26.96 10.62
CA GLU A 307 15.68 26.50 9.24
C GLU A 307 17.08 26.55 8.63
N LYS A 308 17.84 27.63 8.85
CA LYS A 308 19.25 27.73 8.40
C LYS A 308 20.15 26.69 9.06
N VAL A 309 19.94 26.40 10.35
CA VAL A 309 20.68 25.36 11.08
C VAL A 309 20.34 23.97 10.54
N GLU A 310 19.05 23.69 10.28
CA GLU A 310 18.62 22.42 9.68
C GLU A 310 19.23 22.23 8.29
N LYS A 311 19.20 23.28 7.44
CA LYS A 311 19.85 23.29 6.12
C LYS A 311 21.36 22.99 6.22
N ALA A 312 22.06 23.63 7.16
CA ALA A 312 23.49 23.41 7.37
C ALA A 312 23.82 22.00 7.88
N LEU A 313 22.99 21.44 8.77
CA LEU A 313 23.14 20.07 9.28
C LEU A 313 22.94 19.02 8.18
N VAL A 314 21.98 19.24 7.27
CA VAL A 314 21.75 18.36 6.10
C VAL A 314 22.94 18.42 5.14
N VAL A 315 23.44 19.61 4.80
CA VAL A 315 24.61 19.77 3.92
C VAL A 315 25.88 19.16 4.52
N ALA A 316 26.06 19.28 5.84
CA ALA A 316 27.17 18.64 6.56
C ALA A 316 27.01 17.12 6.75
N GLY A 317 25.88 16.52 6.34
CA GLY A 317 25.59 15.11 6.53
C GLY A 317 25.39 14.70 8.00
N LEU A 318 25.12 15.67 8.88
CA LEU A 318 24.96 15.49 10.33
C LEU A 318 23.50 15.37 10.77
N SER A 319 22.55 15.47 9.84
CA SER A 319 21.13 15.22 10.11
C SER A 319 20.89 13.76 10.49
N SER A 320 19.93 13.51 11.38
CA SER A 320 19.48 12.14 11.67
C SER A 320 18.91 11.50 10.40
N ARG A 321 19.44 10.32 10.04
CA ARG A 321 19.00 9.59 8.85
C ARG A 321 17.61 9.00 9.12
N ASP A 322 16.59 9.38 8.34
CA ASP A 322 15.27 8.75 8.40
C ASP A 322 15.30 7.42 7.63
N VAL A 323 15.66 6.34 8.34
CA VAL A 323 15.80 5.01 7.77
C VAL A 323 14.65 4.11 8.24
N THR A 324 13.86 3.61 7.29
CA THR A 324 12.77 2.68 7.54
C THR A 324 13.13 1.27 7.04
N PRO A 325 13.22 0.25 7.92
CA PRO A 325 13.40 -1.13 7.50
C PRO A 325 12.14 -1.70 6.84
N PHE A 326 12.33 -2.57 5.85
CA PHE A 326 11.26 -3.28 5.19
C PHE A 326 11.66 -4.70 4.77
N LEU A 327 10.67 -5.59 4.73
CA LEU A 327 10.80 -6.97 4.28
C LEU A 327 9.91 -7.19 3.05
N LYS A 328 10.49 -7.66 1.94
CA LYS A 328 9.73 -8.06 0.75
C LYS A 328 9.44 -9.55 0.83
N VAL A 329 8.18 -9.94 0.61
CA VAL A 329 7.72 -11.33 0.60
C VAL A 329 6.96 -11.59 -0.70
N ARG A 330 7.45 -12.52 -1.52
CA ARG A 330 6.75 -12.97 -2.71
C ARG A 330 5.70 -14.00 -2.31
N VAL A 331 4.49 -13.80 -2.80
CA VAL A 331 3.34 -14.63 -2.45
C VAL A 331 2.52 -14.99 -3.67
N ILE A 332 1.68 -15.99 -3.49
CA ILE A 332 0.77 -16.46 -4.51
C ILE A 332 -0.61 -16.70 -3.88
N GLY A 333 -1.67 -16.29 -4.60
CA GLY A 333 -3.04 -16.52 -4.16
C GLY A 333 -3.36 -18.02 -4.13
N LEU A 334 -3.86 -18.51 -2.98
CA LEU A 334 -4.24 -19.92 -2.85
C LEU A 334 -5.53 -20.22 -3.63
N VAL A 335 -5.53 -21.33 -4.36
CA VAL A 335 -6.66 -21.78 -5.19
C VAL A 335 -7.02 -23.20 -4.82
N ASN A 336 -8.29 -23.42 -4.47
CA ASN A 336 -8.79 -24.74 -4.10
C ASN A 336 -8.77 -25.68 -5.31
N LYS A 337 -8.31 -26.93 -5.11
CA LYS A 337 -8.27 -27.98 -6.13
C LYS A 337 -9.61 -28.25 -6.79
N HIS A 338 -10.70 -28.14 -6.02
CA HIS A 338 -12.07 -28.39 -6.48
C HIS A 338 -12.72 -27.18 -7.17
N SER A 339 -12.03 -26.05 -7.26
CA SER A 339 -12.58 -24.90 -7.99
C SER A 339 -12.52 -25.13 -9.50
N ALA A 340 -13.65 -24.96 -10.18
CA ALA A 340 -13.78 -25.05 -11.65
C ALA A 340 -13.02 -23.94 -12.41
N SER A 341 -12.21 -23.14 -11.71
CA SER A 341 -11.46 -22.05 -12.31
C SER A 341 -10.15 -22.56 -12.90
N THR A 342 -10.05 -22.46 -14.23
CA THR A 342 -8.82 -22.69 -15.01
C THR A 342 -7.82 -21.54 -14.90
N SER A 343 -8.17 -20.46 -14.20
CA SER A 343 -7.34 -19.26 -14.13
C SER A 343 -6.06 -19.47 -13.33
N SER A 344 -4.94 -19.02 -13.90
CA SER A 344 -3.61 -19.03 -13.28
C SER A 344 -3.64 -18.38 -11.90
N ASN A 345 -2.76 -18.86 -11.03
CA ASN A 345 -2.58 -18.27 -9.72
C ASN A 345 -2.02 -16.86 -9.89
N LYS A 346 -2.63 -15.88 -9.22
CA LYS A 346 -2.12 -14.50 -9.25
C LYS A 346 -0.98 -14.36 -8.26
N GLU A 347 0.17 -13.94 -8.75
CA GLU A 347 1.33 -13.61 -7.92
C GLU A 347 1.20 -12.22 -7.31
N GLY A 348 1.84 -12.02 -6.17
CA GLY A 348 1.98 -10.73 -5.55
C GLY A 348 3.28 -10.57 -4.79
N LEU A 349 3.65 -9.31 -4.56
CA LEU A 349 4.77 -8.92 -3.73
C LEU A 349 4.24 -8.09 -2.58
N ILE A 350 4.38 -8.61 -1.35
CA ILE A 350 3.99 -7.91 -0.13
C ILE A 350 5.23 -7.24 0.46
N THR A 351 5.21 -5.92 0.61
CA THR A 351 6.24 -5.17 1.34
C THR A 351 5.74 -4.87 2.75
N ILE A 352 6.39 -5.47 3.75
CA ILE A 352 6.13 -5.27 5.17
C ILE A 352 7.06 -4.18 5.68
N TRP A 353 6.51 -2.99 5.94
CA TRP A 353 7.22 -1.87 6.55
C TRP A 353 7.30 -2.04 8.06
N ASN A 354 8.47 -1.81 8.63
CA ASN A 354 8.77 -2.04 10.06
C ASN A 354 8.29 -3.42 10.53
N PRO A 355 8.81 -4.52 9.95
CA PRO A 355 8.42 -5.87 10.31
C PRO A 355 8.72 -6.13 11.80
N THR A 356 7.80 -6.78 12.51
CA THR A 356 8.01 -7.16 13.91
C THR A 356 8.98 -8.33 14.01
N GLU A 357 9.64 -8.52 15.15
CA GLU A 357 10.54 -9.69 15.35
C GLU A 357 9.83 -11.01 15.08
N MET A 358 8.57 -11.14 15.52
CA MET A 358 7.75 -12.32 15.20
C MET A 358 7.56 -12.53 13.69
N GLN A 359 7.47 -11.47 12.89
CA GLN A 359 7.34 -11.59 11.44
C GLN A 359 8.69 -11.94 10.79
N LYS A 360 9.81 -11.50 11.35
CA LYS A 360 11.15 -11.86 10.87
C LYS A 360 11.43 -13.34 11.10
N ASP A 361 11.05 -13.87 12.26
CA ASP A 361 11.42 -15.23 12.66
C ASP A 361 10.40 -16.30 12.24
N ASN A 362 9.10 -15.99 12.21
CA ASN A 362 8.04 -16.99 12.01
C ASN A 362 7.50 -17.09 10.58
N LEU A 363 7.88 -16.18 9.68
CA LEU A 363 7.51 -16.29 8.28
C LEU A 363 8.42 -17.30 7.59
N VAL A 364 7.81 -18.32 6.97
CA VAL A 364 8.54 -19.44 6.37
C VAL A 364 8.14 -19.60 4.91
N GLU A 365 9.13 -19.80 4.03
CA GLU A 365 8.89 -20.13 2.62
C GLU A 365 8.16 -21.48 2.50
N GLY A 366 7.14 -21.56 1.63
CA GLY A 366 6.33 -22.76 1.44
C GLY A 366 5.18 -22.93 2.43
N GLN A 367 5.08 -22.08 3.45
CA GLN A 367 3.96 -22.06 4.38
C GLN A 367 2.81 -21.18 3.84
N ALA A 368 1.57 -21.62 4.09
CA ALA A 368 0.36 -20.88 3.76
C ALA A 368 -0.12 -20.06 4.96
N TYR A 369 -0.61 -18.84 4.71
CA TYR A 369 -1.05 -17.90 5.74
C TYR A 369 -2.40 -17.28 5.41
N SER A 370 -3.19 -17.07 6.46
CA SER A 370 -4.29 -16.12 6.48
C SER A 370 -3.76 -14.76 6.90
N VAL A 371 -3.83 -13.79 5.99
CA VAL A 371 -3.26 -12.45 6.17
C VAL A 371 -4.35 -11.42 6.25
N MET A 372 -4.24 -10.51 7.21
CA MET A 372 -5.22 -9.44 7.46
C MET A 372 -4.57 -8.06 7.37
N GLY A 373 -5.33 -7.08 6.85
CA GLY A 373 -4.94 -5.67 6.86
C GLY A 373 -3.97 -5.24 5.76
N LEU A 374 -3.89 -5.97 4.64
CA LEU A 374 -3.05 -5.60 3.50
C LEU A 374 -3.64 -4.39 2.76
N VAL A 375 -2.80 -3.52 2.22
CA VAL A 375 -3.21 -2.36 1.42
C VAL A 375 -2.61 -2.49 0.02
N PRO A 376 -3.41 -2.57 -1.05
CA PRO A 376 -2.87 -2.65 -2.40
C PRO A 376 -2.19 -1.33 -2.81
N SER A 377 -1.16 -1.41 -3.64
CA SER A 377 -0.47 -0.24 -4.17
C SER A 377 -0.74 -0.01 -5.65
N ASN A 378 -0.70 1.27 -6.06
CA ASN A 378 -1.17 1.77 -7.36
C ASN A 378 -0.27 1.43 -8.56
N TYR A 379 0.35 0.25 -8.58
CA TYR A 379 1.14 -0.24 -9.72
C TYR A 379 0.35 -1.28 -10.50
N CYS A 380 0.05 -0.99 -11.76
CA CYS A 380 -0.58 -1.94 -12.66
C CYS A 380 0.50 -2.78 -13.33
N THR A 381 0.76 -3.98 -12.80
CA THR A 381 1.63 -4.97 -13.43
C THR A 381 0.98 -6.35 -13.37
N GLU A 382 1.60 -7.35 -14.01
CA GLU A 382 1.20 -8.76 -13.87
C GLU A 382 1.20 -9.22 -12.40
N ILE A 383 2.09 -8.66 -11.59
CA ILE A 383 2.23 -8.92 -10.16
C ILE A 383 1.42 -7.91 -9.36
N MET A 384 0.73 -8.40 -8.32
CA MET A 384 0.01 -7.53 -7.38
C MET A 384 0.93 -7.03 -6.26
N TYR A 385 1.19 -5.73 -6.23
CA TYR A 385 1.93 -5.11 -5.13
C TYR A 385 1.00 -4.75 -3.97
N LEU A 386 1.41 -5.15 -2.77
CA LEU A 386 0.66 -4.97 -1.53
C LEU A 386 1.61 -4.45 -0.45
N HIS A 387 1.10 -3.55 0.38
CA HIS A 387 1.82 -3.02 1.53
C HIS A 387 1.20 -3.54 2.82
N ALA A 388 2.08 -3.83 3.76
CA ALA A 388 1.78 -4.21 5.12
C ALA A 388 2.57 -3.30 6.06
N ARG A 389 2.00 -3.00 7.22
CA ARG A 389 2.74 -2.41 8.34
C ARG A 389 2.85 -3.48 9.42
N GLY A 390 4.05 -3.69 9.95
CA GLY A 390 4.31 -4.81 10.86
C GLY A 390 3.34 -4.83 12.04
N SER A 391 3.09 -3.68 12.67
CA SER A 391 2.20 -3.56 13.83
C SER A 391 0.71 -3.73 13.53
N SER A 392 0.25 -3.48 12.30
CA SER A 392 -1.18 -3.50 11.95
C SER A 392 -1.59 -4.66 11.06
N THR A 393 -0.65 -5.53 10.67
CA THR A 393 -0.93 -6.68 9.82
C THR A 393 -0.74 -7.97 10.59
N THR A 394 -1.72 -8.87 10.47
CA THR A 394 -1.70 -10.14 11.17
C THR A 394 -1.49 -11.27 10.18
N TRP A 395 -0.49 -12.11 10.47
CA TRP A 395 -0.17 -13.30 9.70
C TRP A 395 -0.46 -14.51 10.57
N LYS A 396 -1.43 -15.33 10.17
CA LYS A 396 -1.77 -16.57 10.88
C LYS A 396 -1.45 -17.76 9.99
N PRO A 397 -0.53 -18.67 10.36
CA PRO A 397 -0.25 -19.85 9.55
C PRO A 397 -1.48 -20.75 9.46
N LEU A 398 -1.73 -21.31 8.29
CA LEU A 398 -2.74 -22.34 8.08
C LEU A 398 -2.17 -23.71 8.47
N ALA A 399 -2.99 -24.52 9.13
CA ALA A 399 -2.61 -25.89 9.48
C ALA A 399 -2.39 -26.73 8.21
N SER A 400 -1.46 -27.69 8.24
CA SER A 400 -1.12 -28.54 7.08
C SER A 400 -2.33 -29.31 6.54
N ALA A 401 -3.30 -29.67 7.38
CA ALA A 401 -4.54 -30.29 6.93
C ALA A 401 -5.41 -29.38 6.05
N GLN A 402 -5.30 -28.06 6.19
CA GLN A 402 -6.02 -27.09 5.35
C GLN A 402 -5.27 -26.80 4.06
N THR A 403 -3.96 -27.07 3.99
CA THR A 403 -3.16 -26.77 2.80
C THR A 403 -3.29 -27.82 1.71
N THR A 404 -3.70 -29.05 2.06
CA THR A 404 -3.94 -30.15 1.10
C THR A 404 -5.04 -29.86 0.09
N ASP A 405 -5.97 -28.95 0.43
CA ASP A 405 -7.10 -28.59 -0.41
C ASP A 405 -6.71 -27.60 -1.51
N PHE A 406 -5.51 -27.00 -1.41
CA PHE A 406 -5.02 -26.03 -2.39
C PHE A 406 -4.10 -26.68 -3.43
N LYS A 407 -4.09 -26.12 -4.64
CA LYS A 407 -3.13 -26.50 -5.68
C LYS A 407 -1.69 -26.24 -5.18
N PRO A 408 -0.69 -27.05 -5.59
CA PRO A 408 0.71 -26.79 -5.27
C PRO A 408 1.11 -25.37 -5.70
N PHE A 409 1.83 -24.68 -4.82
CA PHE A 409 2.16 -23.27 -5.02
C PHE A 409 3.62 -22.94 -4.70
N PHE A 410 4.38 -23.91 -4.17
CA PHE A 410 5.74 -23.71 -3.70
C PHE A 410 6.71 -24.67 -4.36
N THR A 411 7.84 -24.13 -4.78
CA THR A 411 9.01 -24.88 -5.22
C THR A 411 10.20 -24.41 -4.39
N PRO A 412 10.86 -25.29 -3.61
CA PRO A 412 12.02 -24.93 -2.81
C PRO A 412 13.13 -24.31 -3.66
N ARG A 413 13.96 -23.48 -3.03
CA ARG A 413 15.14 -22.90 -3.68
C ARG A 413 16.13 -24.00 -4.06
N ARG A 414 16.79 -23.83 -5.19
CA ARG A 414 17.80 -24.76 -5.72
C ARG A 414 18.89 -23.96 -6.43
N ALA A 415 20.14 -24.32 -6.18
CA ALA A 415 21.27 -23.78 -6.92
C ALA A 415 21.21 -24.26 -8.39
N ILE A 416 21.38 -23.34 -9.33
CA ILE A 416 21.46 -23.64 -10.76
C ILE A 416 22.92 -23.79 -11.17
N GLU A 417 23.20 -24.84 -11.94
CA GLU A 417 24.50 -25.07 -12.58
C GLU A 417 24.55 -24.41 -13.96
N LEU A 418 25.72 -23.89 -14.35
CA LEU A 418 25.95 -23.30 -15.68
C LEU A 418 25.69 -24.29 -16.81
N LEU A 419 25.93 -25.60 -16.56
CA LEU A 419 25.58 -26.68 -17.49
C LEU A 419 24.10 -26.63 -17.92
N LYS A 420 23.19 -26.30 -17.01
CA LYS A 420 21.73 -26.30 -17.23
C LYS A 420 21.14 -24.88 -17.31
N PHE A 421 21.99 -23.85 -17.37
CA PHE A 421 21.53 -22.47 -17.32
C PHE A 421 20.69 -22.06 -18.53
N GLY A 422 20.82 -22.76 -19.66
CA GLY A 422 19.95 -22.60 -20.83
C GLY A 422 18.46 -22.80 -20.54
N GLU A 423 18.12 -23.70 -19.60
CA GLU A 423 16.73 -24.02 -19.23
C GLU A 423 16.06 -22.92 -18.39
N VAL A 424 16.84 -22.01 -17.81
CA VAL A 424 16.32 -20.93 -16.96
C VAL A 424 15.62 -19.87 -17.84
N PRO A 425 14.37 -19.49 -17.58
CA PRO A 425 13.70 -18.44 -18.35
C PRO A 425 14.35 -17.07 -18.20
N ILE A 426 14.28 -16.24 -19.24
CA ILE A 426 14.71 -14.84 -19.17
C ILE A 426 13.85 -14.11 -18.13
N SER A 427 14.45 -13.18 -17.40
CA SER A 427 13.82 -12.40 -16.33
C SER A 427 13.34 -13.20 -15.12
N SER A 428 13.68 -14.49 -15.04
CA SER A 428 13.45 -15.28 -13.84
C SER A 428 14.58 -15.13 -12.82
N GLU A 429 14.22 -15.28 -11.55
CA GLU A 429 15.16 -15.29 -10.43
C GLU A 429 15.81 -16.67 -10.29
N PHE A 430 17.12 -16.68 -10.05
CA PHE A 430 17.90 -17.89 -9.81
C PHE A 430 18.97 -17.66 -8.75
N ASP A 431 19.41 -18.77 -8.17
CA ASP A 431 20.48 -18.83 -7.17
C ASP A 431 21.62 -19.68 -7.75
N ILE A 432 22.88 -19.29 -7.55
CA ILE A 432 24.06 -19.99 -8.09
C ILE A 432 25.22 -19.89 -7.10
N ALA A 433 26.11 -20.88 -7.08
CA ALA A 433 27.40 -20.76 -6.41
C ALA A 433 28.52 -21.02 -7.40
N GLY A 434 29.57 -20.20 -7.36
CA GLY A 434 30.68 -20.30 -8.30
C GLY A 434 31.92 -19.54 -7.86
N LEU A 435 33.03 -19.85 -8.51
CA LEU A 435 34.32 -19.19 -8.36
C LEU A 435 34.31 -17.86 -9.11
N ILE A 436 34.68 -16.77 -8.42
CA ILE A 436 34.89 -15.47 -9.05
C ILE A 436 36.20 -15.49 -9.81
N LEU A 437 36.15 -15.27 -11.12
CA LEU A 437 37.32 -15.23 -11.99
C LEU A 437 37.88 -13.81 -12.09
N TYR A 438 37.00 -12.80 -12.17
CA TYR A 438 37.40 -11.41 -12.37
C TYR A 438 36.36 -10.46 -11.77
N VAL A 439 36.87 -9.38 -11.17
CA VAL A 439 36.09 -8.26 -10.63
C VAL A 439 36.41 -7.06 -11.52
N GLY A 440 35.41 -6.57 -12.26
CA GLY A 440 35.58 -5.45 -13.18
C GLY A 440 35.73 -4.11 -12.47
N ASN A 441 36.24 -3.12 -13.22
CA ASN A 441 36.30 -1.75 -12.75
C ASN A 441 34.90 -1.19 -12.54
N THR A 442 34.79 -0.26 -11.60
CA THR A 442 33.54 0.43 -11.34
C THR A 442 33.35 1.56 -12.34
N TYR A 443 32.15 1.70 -12.89
CA TYR A 443 31.82 2.74 -13.87
C TYR A 443 30.45 3.37 -13.56
N LEU A 444 30.26 4.60 -13.99
CA LEU A 444 29.00 5.33 -13.84
C LEU A 444 28.11 5.12 -15.06
N CYS A 445 26.84 4.81 -14.83
CA CYS A 445 25.84 4.65 -15.87
C CYS A 445 24.48 5.14 -15.34
N ASN A 446 23.91 6.18 -15.94
CA ASN A 446 22.64 6.80 -15.53
C ASN A 446 22.60 7.19 -14.04
N ASN A 447 23.63 7.87 -13.55
CA ASN A 447 23.82 8.22 -12.13
C ASN A 447 23.77 7.03 -11.16
N LYS A 448 24.04 5.82 -11.66
CA LYS A 448 24.23 4.62 -10.85
C LYS A 448 25.64 4.10 -11.04
N LYS A 449 26.26 3.76 -9.92
CA LYS A 449 27.56 3.09 -9.89
C LYS A 449 27.34 1.63 -10.25
N LYS A 450 28.01 1.13 -11.29
CA LYS A 450 27.89 -0.24 -11.78
C LYS A 450 29.22 -0.97 -11.76
N GLN A 451 29.18 -2.27 -11.48
CA GLN A 451 30.35 -3.13 -11.49
C GLN A 451 29.98 -4.52 -12.02
N TRP A 452 30.85 -5.12 -12.82
CA TRP A 452 30.67 -6.45 -13.38
C TRP A 452 31.49 -7.48 -12.62
N LEU A 453 30.89 -8.63 -12.31
CA LEU A 453 31.58 -9.81 -11.79
C LEU A 453 31.51 -10.94 -12.82
N PHE A 454 32.63 -11.61 -13.07
CA PHE A 454 32.67 -12.79 -13.93
C PHE A 454 32.96 -14.02 -13.08
N LEU A 455 32.14 -15.05 -13.25
CA LEU A 455 32.25 -16.28 -12.45
C LEU A 455 32.00 -17.54 -13.27
N THR A 456 32.46 -18.66 -12.72
CA THR A 456 32.24 -20.02 -13.26
C THR A 456 32.02 -21.01 -12.11
N ASP A 457 31.20 -22.04 -12.31
CA ASP A 457 30.94 -23.08 -11.31
C ASP A 457 31.69 -24.40 -11.59
N GLY A 458 32.41 -24.47 -12.73
CA GLY A 458 33.13 -25.67 -13.14
C GLY A 458 32.26 -26.81 -13.69
N SER A 459 30.93 -26.69 -13.66
CA SER A 459 29.98 -27.79 -13.95
C SER A 459 30.14 -28.35 -15.37
N LYS A 460 30.39 -27.49 -16.36
CA LYS A 460 30.65 -27.87 -17.75
C LYS A 460 31.86 -28.80 -17.90
N PHE A 461 32.91 -28.60 -17.11
CA PHE A 461 34.18 -29.33 -17.24
C PHE A 461 34.21 -30.68 -16.53
N VAL A 462 33.30 -30.91 -15.58
CA VAL A 462 33.20 -32.19 -14.85
C VAL A 462 32.45 -33.25 -15.66
N SER A 463 31.58 -32.84 -16.57
CA SER A 463 30.63 -33.74 -17.26
C SER A 463 31.25 -34.66 -18.32
N GLY A 464 32.52 -34.50 -18.68
CA GLY A 464 33.25 -35.42 -19.59
C GLY A 464 32.72 -35.50 -21.03
N GLN A 465 31.60 -34.84 -21.35
CA GLN A 465 31.16 -34.59 -22.71
C GLN A 465 32.05 -33.49 -23.28
N GLY A 466 32.63 -33.73 -24.45
CA GLY A 466 33.45 -32.75 -25.19
C GLY A 466 32.63 -31.54 -25.61
N CYS A 467 32.23 -30.71 -24.65
CA CYS A 467 31.56 -29.45 -24.86
C CYS A 467 32.62 -28.41 -25.20
N GLU A 468 32.43 -27.79 -26.36
CA GLU A 468 33.04 -26.52 -26.73
C GLU A 468 33.07 -25.58 -25.52
N GLU A 469 34.15 -24.81 -25.34
CA GLU A 469 34.35 -23.87 -24.22
C GLU A 469 33.30 -22.75 -24.13
N GLN A 470 32.26 -22.83 -24.94
CA GLN A 470 31.12 -21.93 -24.93
C GLN A 470 30.30 -22.12 -23.65
N ASP A 471 29.70 -21.03 -23.18
CA ASP A 471 28.69 -21.06 -22.11
C ASP A 471 29.17 -21.51 -20.72
N CYS A 472 30.46 -21.38 -20.43
CA CYS A 472 31.05 -21.68 -19.13
C CYS A 472 31.24 -20.46 -18.21
N LEU A 473 30.90 -19.26 -18.69
CA LEU A 473 31.06 -17.99 -17.99
C LEU A 473 29.70 -17.34 -17.73
N LEU A 474 29.55 -16.75 -16.54
CA LEU A 474 28.44 -15.88 -16.17
C LEU A 474 28.98 -14.51 -15.78
N ALA A 475 28.49 -13.48 -16.45
CA ALA A 475 28.70 -12.07 -16.11
C ALA A 475 27.50 -11.55 -15.33
N VAL A 476 27.76 -11.02 -14.13
CA VAL A 476 26.73 -10.46 -13.24
C VAL A 476 26.95 -8.96 -13.09
N SER A 477 25.94 -8.18 -13.46
CA SER A 477 25.95 -6.72 -13.26
C SER A 477 25.39 -6.37 -11.88
N PHE A 478 26.12 -5.57 -11.12
CA PHE A 478 25.64 -4.97 -9.87
C PHE A 478 25.50 -3.47 -10.07
N SER A 479 24.45 -2.90 -9.47
CA SER A 479 24.22 -1.45 -9.49
C SER A 479 23.91 -0.93 -8.10
N SER A 480 24.43 0.25 -7.77
CA SER A 480 24.17 0.98 -6.53
C SER A 480 23.84 2.44 -6.82
N ALA A 481 23.06 3.05 -5.93
CA ALA A 481 22.61 4.44 -6.02
C ALA A 481 23.54 5.44 -5.28
N THR A 482 24.76 5.03 -4.92
CA THR A 482 25.66 5.82 -4.05
C THR A 482 26.19 7.11 -4.66
N THR A 483 26.34 8.10 -3.76
CA THR A 483 26.83 9.47 -3.90
C THR A 483 28.36 9.63 -3.73
N ASP A 484 29.09 8.61 -3.26
CA ASP A 484 30.55 8.67 -3.08
C ASP A 484 31.30 8.19 -4.33
N GLU A 485 32.13 9.08 -4.90
CA GLU A 485 32.92 8.81 -6.09
C GLU A 485 33.98 7.71 -5.86
N ASP A 486 34.54 7.59 -4.65
CA ASP A 486 35.75 6.78 -4.39
C ASP A 486 35.54 5.33 -3.91
N SER A 487 34.32 4.90 -3.57
CA SER A 487 34.10 3.54 -3.00
C SER A 487 33.76 2.47 -4.06
N THR A 488 34.59 1.44 -4.24
CA THR A 488 34.27 0.28 -5.11
C THR A 488 33.17 -0.58 -4.50
N LEU A 489 32.22 -1.09 -5.30
CA LEU A 489 31.13 -1.95 -4.80
C LEU A 489 31.63 -3.30 -4.28
N PHE A 490 32.62 -3.86 -4.96
CA PHE A 490 33.32 -5.08 -4.57
C PHE A 490 34.82 -4.84 -4.58
N SER A 491 35.47 -5.34 -3.53
CA SER A 491 36.92 -5.42 -3.47
C SER A 491 37.45 -6.41 -4.51
N TYR A 492 38.56 -6.07 -5.15
CA TYR A 492 39.28 -6.97 -6.05
C TYR A 492 39.76 -8.26 -5.35
N THR A 493 39.84 -8.26 -4.01
CA THR A 493 40.14 -9.44 -3.20
C THR A 493 39.09 -10.54 -3.30
N LEU A 494 37.91 -10.26 -3.86
CA LEU A 494 36.89 -11.26 -4.10
C LEU A 494 37.28 -12.23 -5.24
N SER A 495 38.18 -11.83 -6.14
CA SER A 495 38.69 -12.70 -7.21
C SER A 495 39.42 -13.91 -6.64
N GLY A 496 39.10 -15.10 -7.14
CA GLY A 496 39.63 -16.38 -6.67
C GLY A 496 38.85 -17.00 -5.51
N ASN A 497 37.87 -16.30 -4.93
CA ASN A 497 37.00 -16.87 -3.90
C ASN A 497 35.75 -17.51 -4.51
N THR A 498 35.22 -18.53 -3.85
CA THR A 498 33.91 -19.10 -4.20
C THR A 498 32.81 -18.37 -3.45
N VAL A 499 31.78 -17.96 -4.18
CA VAL A 499 30.68 -17.14 -3.67
C VAL A 499 29.35 -17.76 -4.07
N GLY A 500 28.42 -17.81 -3.12
CA GLY A 500 27.02 -18.10 -3.37
C GLY A 500 26.23 -16.81 -3.59
N PHE A 501 25.51 -16.73 -4.70
CA PHE A 501 24.60 -15.64 -5.03
C PHE A 501 23.15 -16.11 -4.94
N SER A 502 22.29 -15.26 -4.38
CA SER A 502 20.84 -15.49 -4.31
C SER A 502 20.07 -14.35 -4.97
N ASN A 503 18.92 -14.69 -5.54
CA ASN A 503 17.97 -13.77 -6.17
C ASN A 503 18.58 -12.96 -7.33
N LEU A 504 19.47 -13.56 -8.13
CA LEU A 504 19.95 -12.93 -9.38
C LEU A 504 18.87 -13.07 -10.46
N VAL A 505 18.79 -12.11 -11.37
CA VAL A 505 17.83 -12.14 -12.47
C VAL A 505 18.54 -12.46 -13.77
N LYS A 506 18.08 -13.48 -14.49
CA LYS A 506 18.66 -13.85 -15.80
C LYS A 506 18.35 -12.78 -16.84
N ARG A 507 19.36 -12.36 -17.60
CA ARG A 507 19.26 -11.44 -18.73
C ARG A 507 19.56 -12.16 -20.04
N GLN A 508 19.40 -11.44 -21.15
CA GLN A 508 19.70 -11.96 -22.47
C GLN A 508 21.19 -12.34 -22.56
N LYS A 509 21.48 -13.51 -23.12
CA LYS A 509 22.85 -13.99 -23.33
C LYS A 509 23.59 -13.05 -24.28
N ASP A 510 24.87 -12.80 -24.02
CA ASP A 510 25.74 -12.15 -24.99
C ASP A 510 26.23 -13.22 -25.98
N GLU A 511 25.55 -13.33 -27.12
CA GLU A 511 25.90 -14.27 -28.19
C GLU A 511 27.23 -13.93 -28.86
N THR A 512 27.66 -12.67 -28.85
CA THR A 512 28.93 -12.27 -29.49
C THR A 512 30.13 -12.75 -28.67
N ARG A 513 30.00 -12.72 -27.34
CA ARG A 513 31.07 -13.11 -26.42
C ARG A 513 30.89 -14.51 -25.84
N GLN A 514 29.76 -15.16 -26.13
CA GLN A 514 29.37 -16.48 -25.61
C GLN A 514 29.42 -16.52 -24.07
N VAL A 515 28.78 -15.53 -23.44
CA VAL A 515 28.72 -15.35 -21.98
C VAL A 515 27.27 -15.22 -21.53
N TRP A 516 26.91 -15.95 -20.48
CA TRP A 516 25.63 -15.77 -19.82
C TRP A 516 25.61 -14.46 -19.04
N VAL A 517 24.47 -13.75 -19.05
CA VAL A 517 24.33 -12.47 -18.38
C VAL A 517 23.26 -12.56 -17.31
N ALA A 518 23.56 -12.00 -16.14
CA ALA A 518 22.61 -11.79 -15.06
C ALA A 518 22.75 -10.39 -14.48
N GLU A 519 21.72 -9.96 -13.78
CA GLU A 519 21.68 -8.68 -13.09
C GLU A 519 21.29 -8.90 -11.64
N ALA A 520 22.03 -8.24 -10.74
CA ALA A 520 21.68 -8.15 -9.34
C ALA A 520 20.68 -7.01 -9.14
N THR A 521 19.63 -7.32 -8.39
CA THR A 521 18.58 -6.40 -7.96
C THR A 521 18.82 -5.97 -6.51
N GLU A 522 18.00 -5.06 -5.99
CA GLU A 522 18.01 -4.66 -4.58
C GLU A 522 17.82 -5.85 -3.62
N SER A 523 17.18 -6.93 -4.07
CA SER A 523 16.95 -8.15 -3.29
C SER A 523 18.03 -9.21 -3.45
N SER A 524 19.01 -8.99 -4.32
CA SER A 524 20.10 -9.93 -4.53
C SER A 524 21.10 -9.87 -3.37
N SER A 525 21.60 -11.03 -2.97
CA SER A 525 22.58 -11.15 -1.90
C SER A 525 23.70 -12.09 -2.31
N TYR A 526 24.87 -11.90 -1.71
CA TYR A 526 26.01 -12.79 -1.89
C TYR A 526 26.54 -13.25 -0.53
N THR A 527 27.16 -14.41 -0.49
CA THR A 527 27.75 -14.98 0.73
C THR A 527 29.00 -15.77 0.34
N LEU A 528 30.11 -15.53 1.05
CA LEU A 528 31.35 -16.27 0.83
C LEU A 528 31.14 -17.75 1.20
N SER A 529 31.75 -18.67 0.45
CA SER A 529 31.54 -20.11 0.60
C SER A 529 31.74 -20.65 2.02
N ASN A 530 32.69 -20.08 2.77
CA ASN A 530 32.97 -20.39 4.18
C ASN A 530 31.85 -19.94 5.13
N GLU A 531 31.16 -18.85 4.83
CA GLU A 531 30.04 -18.29 5.58
C GLU A 531 28.69 -18.95 5.22
N ILE A 532 28.59 -19.64 4.08
CA ILE A 532 27.35 -20.32 3.67
C ILE A 532 26.97 -21.37 4.74
N PRO A 533 25.76 -21.27 5.35
CA PRO A 533 25.28 -22.23 6.34
C PRO A 533 25.19 -23.65 5.78
N ARG A 534 25.47 -24.66 6.61
CA ARG A 534 25.43 -26.07 6.20
C ARG A 534 24.09 -26.54 5.63
N LYS A 535 22.98 -25.94 6.08
CA LYS A 535 21.62 -26.26 5.63
C LYS A 535 21.15 -25.43 4.41
N SER A 536 22.00 -24.54 3.89
CA SER A 536 21.67 -23.71 2.73
C SER A 536 21.62 -24.55 1.46
N HIS A 537 20.67 -24.25 0.57
CA HIS A 537 20.57 -24.87 -0.76
C HIS A 537 21.76 -24.55 -1.67
N LEU A 538 22.58 -23.54 -1.31
CA LEU A 538 23.80 -23.17 -2.03
C LEU A 538 25.05 -23.94 -1.56
N LYS A 539 25.01 -24.62 -0.40
CA LYS A 539 26.24 -25.16 0.20
C LYS A 539 26.88 -26.26 -0.64
N GLU A 540 26.07 -27.18 -1.14
CA GLU A 540 26.56 -28.29 -1.98
C GLU A 540 27.20 -27.76 -3.27
N ALA A 541 26.52 -26.85 -3.98
CA ALA A 541 27.04 -26.23 -5.18
C ALA A 541 28.36 -25.46 -4.94
N ALA A 542 28.46 -24.72 -3.82
CA ALA A 542 29.69 -24.02 -3.46
C ALA A 542 30.87 -24.99 -3.21
N VAL A 543 30.63 -26.10 -2.50
CA VAL A 543 31.66 -27.12 -2.25
C VAL A 543 32.11 -27.81 -3.54
N LEU A 544 31.19 -28.04 -4.47
CA LEU A 544 31.53 -28.59 -5.80
C LEU A 544 32.40 -27.62 -6.60
N ALA A 545 32.05 -26.33 -6.62
CA ALA A 545 32.84 -25.30 -7.29
C ALA A 545 34.25 -25.16 -6.67
N GLU A 546 34.39 -25.17 -5.35
CA GLU A 546 35.69 -25.15 -4.66
C GLU A 546 36.53 -26.40 -4.97
N ARG A 547 35.90 -27.57 -4.95
CA ARG A 547 36.57 -28.84 -5.26
C ARG A 547 37.05 -28.86 -6.71
N TRP A 548 36.26 -28.33 -7.63
CA TRP A 548 36.68 -28.21 -9.02
C TRP A 548 37.83 -27.20 -9.15
N ALA A 549 37.72 -26.04 -8.48
CA ALA A 549 38.70 -24.99 -8.56
C ALA A 549 40.08 -25.43 -8.04
N SER A 550 40.12 -26.17 -6.93
CA SER A 550 41.37 -26.72 -6.38
C SER A 550 42.07 -27.73 -7.28
N ARG A 551 41.34 -28.38 -8.21
CA ARG A 551 41.87 -29.39 -9.14
C ARG A 551 42.16 -28.86 -10.53
N SER A 552 41.66 -27.68 -10.88
CA SER A 552 41.59 -27.20 -12.27
C SER A 552 42.31 -25.87 -12.48
N TYR A 553 43.48 -25.70 -11.85
CA TYR A 553 44.24 -24.44 -11.86
C TYR A 553 44.52 -23.91 -13.28
N HIS A 554 45.01 -24.77 -14.18
CA HIS A 554 45.31 -24.40 -15.56
C HIS A 554 44.06 -23.86 -16.29
N LYS A 555 42.91 -24.53 -16.12
CA LYS A 555 41.66 -24.11 -16.77
C LYS A 555 41.13 -22.80 -16.21
N ILE A 556 41.31 -22.55 -14.91
CA ILE A 556 40.96 -21.26 -14.31
C ILE A 556 41.78 -20.12 -14.92
N GLN A 557 43.08 -20.32 -15.15
CA GLN A 557 43.92 -19.27 -15.76
C GLN A 557 43.49 -18.97 -17.19
N GLU A 558 43.22 -20.00 -17.99
CA GLU A 558 42.69 -19.86 -19.35
C GLU A 558 41.35 -19.08 -19.37
N LEU A 559 40.44 -19.39 -18.44
CA LEU A 559 39.18 -18.66 -18.30
C LEU A 559 39.39 -17.20 -17.85
N LYS A 560 40.38 -16.93 -16.99
CA LYS A 560 40.75 -15.56 -16.61
C LYS A 560 41.28 -14.77 -17.80
N GLU A 561 42.16 -15.36 -18.61
CA GLU A 561 42.66 -14.75 -19.85
C GLU A 561 41.53 -14.46 -20.83
N ARG A 562 40.59 -15.39 -21.00
CA ARG A 562 39.40 -15.17 -21.83
C ARG A 562 38.55 -14.01 -21.31
N VAL A 563 38.34 -13.90 -20.00
CA VAL A 563 37.61 -12.76 -19.40
C VAL A 563 38.36 -11.45 -19.65
N LEU A 564 39.69 -11.44 -19.54
CA LEU A 564 40.49 -10.25 -19.86
C LEU A 564 40.36 -9.85 -21.34
N CYS A 565 40.28 -10.81 -22.27
CA CYS A 565 40.01 -10.50 -23.68
C CYS A 565 38.62 -9.90 -23.89
N ILE A 566 37.61 -10.41 -23.18
CA ILE A 566 36.23 -9.89 -23.21
C ILE A 566 36.17 -8.44 -22.71
N VAL A 567 36.87 -8.14 -21.61
CA VAL A 567 36.88 -6.80 -21.00
C VAL A 567 37.79 -5.84 -21.76
N GLY A 568 38.95 -6.30 -22.26
CA GLY A 568 39.91 -5.51 -23.01
C GLY A 568 39.42 -5.08 -24.40
N ASN A 569 38.63 -5.92 -25.07
CA ASN A 569 37.98 -5.58 -26.35
C ASN A 569 36.78 -4.61 -26.20
N ALA A 570 36.46 -4.14 -24.99
CA ALA A 570 35.44 -3.11 -24.78
C ALA A 570 36.00 -1.67 -24.87
N GLY A 571 37.29 -1.51 -25.24
CA GLY A 571 38.01 -0.24 -25.28
C GLY A 571 38.64 0.11 -26.64
N VAL A 572 38.02 -0.28 -27.76
CA VAL A 572 38.34 0.25 -29.11
C VAL A 572 37.06 0.66 -29.83
#